data_AF-A0A936INH7-F1
#
_entry.id   AF-A0A936INH7-F1
#
_cell.length_a   1.000
_cell.length_b   1.000
_cell.length_c   1.000
_cell.angle_alpha   90.00
_cell.angle_beta   90.00
_cell.angle_gamma   90.00
#
_symmetry.space_group_name_H-M   'P 1'
#
loop_
_entity.id
_entity.type
_entity.pdbx_description
1 polymer ?
#
loop_
_entity_poly.entity_id
_entity_poly.type
_entity_poly.pdbx_seq_one_letter_code
_entity_poly.pdbx_strand_id
1 'polypeptide(L)'
;MQTTSAESLESPFGTQRWELPPLILHPFSDQSGPSRLLASSKASLMLNGVLPSDSSDDELERRLLDGRVCEIRMLYFVGRDLLRWIGQSIEFVDKHDELRLAGIRDQSLAALLIYGPPDPVRRKLESWGVADYRAIFSRALALNTIFAQPPDPECFAIDFLRHYYRYCDHIFACRQQMIPFTEITSANFDFEIYASGEYARMLEKSWERE
;
A
#
# COMPACT_ATOMS: atom_id res chain seq x y z
N MET A 1 -33.31 23.08 22.66
CA MET A 1 -32.54 22.25 21.72
C MET A 1 -31.40 21.64 22.49
N GLN A 2 -31.49 20.34 22.76
CA GLN A 2 -30.42 19.58 23.41
C GLN A 2 -29.28 19.41 22.40
N THR A 3 -28.09 19.87 22.77
CA THR A 3 -26.83 19.56 22.11
C THR A 3 -26.46 18.13 22.43
N THR A 4 -26.55 17.25 21.43
CA THR A 4 -26.11 15.85 21.54
C THR A 4 -24.61 15.82 21.75
N SER A 5 -24.21 15.35 22.92
CA SER A 5 -22.83 15.04 23.30
C SER A 5 -22.25 14.04 22.31
N ALA A 6 -21.02 14.29 21.85
CA ALA A 6 -20.26 13.29 21.11
C ALA A 6 -20.02 12.09 22.02
N GLU A 7 -20.75 10.99 21.79
CA GLU A 7 -20.43 9.69 22.37
C GLU A 7 -19.01 9.33 21.94
N SER A 8 -18.12 9.23 22.93
CA SER A 8 -16.87 8.50 22.78
C SER A 8 -17.22 7.05 22.48
N LEU A 9 -17.27 6.70 21.19
CA LEU A 9 -17.49 5.34 20.72
C LEU A 9 -16.36 4.48 21.29
N GLU A 10 -16.66 3.75 22.37
CA GLU A 10 -15.81 2.65 22.80
C GLU A 10 -15.67 1.69 21.62
N SER A 11 -14.43 1.31 21.30
CA SER A 11 -14.16 0.35 20.24
C SER A 11 -15.02 -0.91 20.45
N PRO A 12 -15.61 -1.51 19.39
CA PRO A 12 -16.41 -2.73 19.54
C PRO A 12 -15.62 -3.91 20.12
N PHE A 13 -14.28 -3.79 20.19
CA PHE A 13 -13.38 -4.80 20.73
C PHE A 13 -12.91 -4.50 22.17
N GLY A 14 -13.43 -3.45 22.82
CA GLY A 14 -13.03 -3.06 24.17
C GLY A 14 -11.52 -2.86 24.30
N THR A 15 -10.92 -3.46 25.33
CA THR A 15 -9.47 -3.42 25.58
C THR A 15 -8.70 -4.58 24.95
N GLN A 16 -9.39 -5.51 24.28
CA GLN A 16 -8.75 -6.70 23.72
C GLN A 16 -7.87 -6.31 22.53
N ARG A 17 -6.70 -6.94 22.45
CA ARG A 17 -5.74 -6.74 21.37
C ARG A 17 -5.49 -8.03 20.61
N TRP A 18 -5.30 -7.88 19.31
CA TRP A 18 -5.12 -8.94 18.35
C TRP A 18 -3.84 -8.72 17.58
N GLU A 19 -3.00 -9.75 17.54
CA GLU A 19 -1.79 -9.76 16.73
C GLU A 19 -2.12 -10.37 15.37
N LEU A 20 -2.19 -9.53 14.34
CA LEU A 20 -2.37 -9.99 12.97
C LEU A 20 -1.05 -10.57 12.43
N PRO A 21 -1.11 -11.41 11.38
CA PRO A 21 0.10 -11.89 10.71
C PRO A 21 1.02 -10.72 10.29
N PRO A 22 2.35 -10.92 10.24
CA PRO A 22 3.27 -9.87 9.80
C PRO A 22 3.09 -9.56 8.32
N LEU A 23 3.18 -8.28 7.95
CA LEU A 23 3.23 -7.83 6.57
C LEU A 23 4.65 -7.97 6.00
N ILE A 24 4.81 -8.80 4.98
CA ILE A 24 6.11 -9.04 4.35
C ILE A 24 6.14 -8.39 2.97
N LEU A 25 7.02 -7.41 2.78
CA LEU A 25 7.25 -6.74 1.50
C LEU A 25 8.49 -7.30 0.79
N HIS A 26 8.33 -7.65 -0.49
CA HIS A 26 9.41 -8.12 -1.35
C HIS A 26 10.02 -6.94 -2.11
N PRO A 27 11.34 -6.75 -2.05
CA PRO A 27 11.99 -5.68 -2.79
C PRO A 27 11.79 -5.89 -4.30
N PHE A 28 11.47 -4.81 -5.01
CA PHE A 28 11.40 -4.82 -6.46
C PHE A 28 12.82 -4.95 -7.03
N SER A 29 13.11 -6.05 -7.73
CA SER A 29 14.45 -6.47 -8.12
C SER A 29 14.93 -5.95 -9.49
N ASP A 30 14.19 -5.05 -10.14
CA ASP A 30 14.67 -4.40 -11.36
C ASP A 30 15.81 -3.43 -11.01
N GLN A 31 17.05 -3.82 -11.35
CA GLN A 31 18.26 -3.04 -11.09
C GLN A 31 18.23 -1.63 -11.71
N SER A 32 17.40 -1.43 -12.74
CA SER A 32 17.22 -0.14 -13.40
C SER A 32 16.06 0.69 -12.82
N GLY A 33 15.25 0.12 -11.93
CA GLY A 33 14.05 0.76 -11.41
C GLY A 33 14.31 2.07 -10.66
N PRO A 34 15.20 2.10 -9.64
CA PRO A 34 15.45 3.32 -8.87
C PRO A 34 15.97 4.48 -9.72
N SER A 35 16.87 4.21 -10.68
CA SER A 35 17.42 5.25 -11.57
C SER A 35 16.38 5.77 -12.56
N ARG A 36 15.51 4.89 -13.10
CA ARG A 36 14.37 5.29 -13.95
C ARG A 36 13.34 6.13 -13.21
N LEU A 37 13.00 5.78 -11.97
CA LEU A 37 12.08 6.56 -11.14
C LEU A 37 12.62 7.96 -10.83
N LEU A 38 13.92 8.05 -10.50
CA LEU A 38 14.59 9.33 -10.28
C LEU A 38 14.61 10.18 -11.56
N ALA A 39 14.98 9.57 -12.69
CA ALA A 39 15.02 10.25 -13.99
C ALA A 39 13.64 10.76 -14.41
N SER A 40 12.59 9.96 -14.20
CA SER A 40 11.19 10.33 -14.48
C SER A 40 10.69 11.46 -13.58
N SER A 41 11.02 11.41 -12.27
CA SER A 41 10.68 12.48 -11.33
C SER A 41 11.34 13.80 -11.74
N LYS A 42 12.62 13.76 -12.11
CA LYS A 42 13.35 14.93 -12.61
C LYS A 42 12.75 15.46 -13.91
N ALA A 43 12.44 14.57 -14.85
CA ALA A 43 11.80 14.93 -16.12
C ALA A 43 10.43 15.59 -15.91
N SER A 44 9.64 15.09 -14.96
CA SER A 44 8.36 15.71 -14.59
C SER A 44 8.52 17.14 -14.06
N LEU A 45 9.52 17.38 -13.21
CA LEU A 45 9.79 18.73 -12.69
C LEU A 45 10.27 19.69 -13.80
N MET A 46 11.07 19.19 -14.74
CA MET A 46 11.53 19.95 -15.92
C MET A 46 10.36 20.31 -16.84
N LEU A 47 9.50 19.36 -17.19
CA LEU A 47 8.31 19.59 -18.02
C LEU A 47 7.32 20.59 -17.40
N ASN A 48 7.25 20.65 -16.07
CA ASN A 48 6.40 21.62 -15.36
C ASN A 48 7.09 22.98 -15.14
N GLY A 49 8.31 23.18 -15.66
CA GLY A 49 9.07 24.42 -15.51
C GLY A 49 9.62 24.67 -14.11
N VAL A 50 9.60 23.68 -13.22
CA VAL A 50 10.15 23.78 -11.86
C VAL A 50 11.68 23.69 -11.88
N LEU A 51 12.24 22.91 -12.81
CA LEU A 51 13.68 22.80 -13.03
C LEU A 51 14.04 23.23 -14.46
N PRO A 52 15.22 23.84 -14.68
CA PRO A 52 15.71 24.12 -16.03
C PRO A 52 16.04 22.82 -16.76
N SER A 53 15.90 22.81 -18.09
CA SER A 53 16.22 21.67 -18.95
C SER A 53 16.90 22.09 -20.24
N ASP A 54 17.93 21.34 -20.62
CA ASP A 54 18.58 21.40 -21.94
C ASP A 54 18.07 20.27 -22.88
N SER A 55 17.28 19.34 -22.35
CA SER A 55 16.61 18.28 -23.11
C SER A 55 15.34 18.81 -23.78
N SER A 56 15.01 18.26 -24.96
CA SER A 56 13.73 18.55 -25.63
C SER A 56 12.55 17.96 -24.85
N ASP A 57 11.37 18.54 -25.05
CA ASP A 57 10.13 18.08 -24.42
C ASP A 57 9.83 16.60 -24.74
N ASP A 58 10.05 16.17 -25.98
CA ASP A 58 9.88 14.77 -26.39
C ASP A 58 10.79 13.80 -25.61
N GLU A 59 12.03 14.21 -25.34
CA GLU A 59 12.98 13.38 -24.59
C GLU A 59 12.57 13.29 -23.11
N LEU A 60 12.14 14.41 -22.53
CA LEU A 60 11.63 14.47 -21.17
C LEU A 60 10.35 13.65 -21.03
N GLU A 61 9.46 13.70 -22.00
CA GLU A 61 8.24 12.91 -22.03
C GLU A 61 8.55 11.43 -22.06
N ARG A 62 9.48 10.98 -22.93
CA ARG A 62 9.89 9.57 -22.96
C ARG A 62 10.43 9.11 -21.61
N ARG A 63 11.31 9.90 -20.98
CA ARG A 63 11.85 9.60 -19.64
C ARG A 63 10.77 9.55 -18.57
N LEU A 64 9.78 10.44 -18.65
CA LEU A 64 8.62 10.45 -17.76
C LEU A 64 7.85 9.14 -17.88
N LEU A 65 7.45 8.77 -19.11
CA LEU A 65 6.63 7.58 -19.40
C LEU A 65 7.35 6.29 -19.01
N ASP A 66 8.64 6.16 -19.33
CA ASP A 66 9.46 5.00 -18.95
C ASP A 66 9.47 4.79 -17.42
N GLY A 67 9.58 5.87 -16.64
CA GLY A 67 9.49 5.76 -15.19
C GLY A 67 8.09 5.45 -14.68
N ARG A 68 7.02 5.92 -15.35
CA ARG A 68 5.63 5.59 -14.95
C ARG A 68 5.32 4.12 -15.15
N VAL A 69 5.80 3.51 -16.23
CA VAL A 69 5.71 2.06 -16.44
C VAL A 69 6.42 1.31 -15.30
N CYS A 70 7.65 1.73 -14.96
CA CYS A 70 8.40 1.14 -13.86
C CYS A 70 7.66 1.28 -12.52
N GLU A 71 7.11 2.45 -12.24
CA GLU A 71 6.35 2.75 -11.03
C GLU A 71 5.10 1.89 -10.91
N ILE A 72 4.31 1.78 -11.99
CA ILE A 72 3.10 0.94 -12.01
C ILE A 72 3.45 -0.52 -11.75
N ARG A 73 4.52 -1.05 -12.36
CA ARG A 73 4.99 -2.42 -12.12
C ARG A 73 5.44 -2.62 -10.67
N MET A 74 6.20 -1.67 -10.12
CA MET A 74 6.59 -1.70 -8.71
C MET A 74 5.35 -1.73 -7.79
N LEU A 75 4.40 -0.83 -8.01
CA LEU A 75 3.15 -0.76 -7.24
C LEU A 75 2.31 -2.03 -7.38
N TYR A 76 2.30 -2.66 -8.56
CA TYR A 76 1.65 -3.96 -8.75
C TYR A 76 2.20 -5.01 -7.78
N PHE A 77 3.53 -5.16 -7.70
CA PHE A 77 4.14 -6.14 -6.79
C PHE A 77 3.96 -5.80 -5.32
N VAL A 78 4.06 -4.51 -4.94
CA VAL A 78 3.71 -4.07 -3.58
C VAL A 78 2.29 -4.49 -3.26
N GLY A 79 1.33 -4.22 -4.17
CA GLY A 79 -0.07 -4.56 -3.94
C GLY A 79 -0.33 -6.07 -3.86
N ARG A 80 0.48 -6.91 -4.53
CA ARG A 80 0.43 -8.37 -4.38
C ARG A 80 0.81 -8.82 -2.97
N ASP A 81 1.79 -8.16 -2.36
CA ASP A 81 2.17 -8.43 -0.97
C ASP A 81 1.10 -7.93 0.00
N LEU A 82 0.54 -6.73 -0.23
CA LEU A 82 -0.54 -6.19 0.59
C LEU A 82 -1.79 -7.07 0.54
N LEU A 83 -2.20 -7.53 -0.64
CA LEU A 83 -3.35 -8.42 -0.80
C LEU A 83 -3.12 -9.78 -0.15
N ARG A 84 -1.88 -10.30 -0.19
CA ARG A 84 -1.52 -11.54 0.51
C ARG A 84 -1.68 -11.38 2.02
N TRP A 85 -1.18 -10.27 2.57
CA TRP A 85 -1.31 -9.96 3.99
C TRP A 85 -2.77 -9.76 4.40
N ILE A 86 -3.57 -9.06 3.59
CA ILE A 86 -5.02 -8.93 3.81
C ILE A 86 -5.66 -10.32 3.85
N GLY A 87 -5.38 -11.20 2.88
CA GLY A 87 -5.90 -12.56 2.85
C GLY A 87 -5.52 -13.36 4.09
N GLN A 88 -4.26 -13.33 4.50
CA GLN A 88 -3.78 -13.99 5.73
C GLN A 88 -4.46 -13.46 6.99
N SER A 89 -4.72 -12.16 7.04
CA SER A 89 -5.42 -11.51 8.15
C SER A 89 -6.90 -11.84 8.18
N ILE A 90 -7.55 -12.03 7.03
CA ILE A 90 -8.91 -12.56 6.95
C ILE A 90 -8.96 -14.02 7.42
N GLU A 91 -8.01 -14.86 7.01
CA GLU A 91 -7.90 -16.23 7.53
C GLU A 91 -7.72 -16.25 9.06
N PHE A 92 -7.02 -15.26 9.62
CA PHE A 92 -6.89 -15.08 11.07
C PHE A 92 -8.23 -14.68 11.70
N VAL A 93 -8.93 -13.70 11.12
CA VAL A 93 -10.26 -13.25 11.57
C VAL A 93 -11.26 -14.41 11.57
N ASP A 94 -11.27 -15.23 10.51
CA ASP A 94 -12.20 -16.35 10.36
C ASP A 94 -11.98 -17.46 11.41
N LYS A 95 -10.78 -17.56 11.98
CA LYS A 95 -10.45 -18.51 13.06
C LYS A 95 -10.93 -18.04 14.45
N HIS A 96 -11.39 -16.80 14.58
CA HIS A 96 -11.83 -16.23 15.84
C HIS A 96 -13.30 -15.79 15.72
N ASP A 97 -14.20 -16.50 16.40
CA ASP A 97 -15.65 -16.30 16.25
C ASP A 97 -16.08 -14.86 16.53
N GLU A 98 -15.50 -14.20 17.54
CA GLU A 98 -15.80 -12.81 17.87
C GLU A 98 -15.39 -11.81 16.78
N LEU A 99 -14.26 -12.05 16.09
CA LEU A 99 -13.82 -11.22 14.98
C LEU A 99 -14.64 -11.50 13.71
N ARG A 100 -14.92 -12.76 13.44
CA ARG A 100 -15.73 -13.21 12.29
C ARG A 100 -17.13 -12.62 12.34
N LEU A 101 -17.74 -12.56 13.52
CA LEU A 101 -19.07 -11.98 13.73
C LEU A 101 -19.06 -10.44 13.76
N ALA A 102 -17.89 -9.81 13.87
CA ALA A 102 -17.76 -8.36 13.96
C ALA A 102 -17.84 -7.64 12.60
N GLY A 103 -18.03 -8.32 11.47
CA GLY A 103 -18.17 -7.68 10.16
C GLY A 103 -16.87 -7.08 9.60
N ILE A 104 -15.72 -7.60 10.05
CA ILE A 104 -14.40 -7.27 9.49
C ILE A 104 -14.31 -7.83 8.06
N ARG A 105 -13.76 -7.03 7.14
CA ARG A 105 -13.56 -7.38 5.73
C ARG A 105 -12.19 -6.92 5.25
N ASP A 106 -11.84 -7.26 4.01
CA ASP A 106 -10.65 -6.74 3.32
C ASP A 106 -10.52 -5.22 3.46
N GLN A 107 -11.64 -4.51 3.35
CA GLN A 107 -11.70 -3.05 3.46
C GLN A 107 -11.29 -2.54 4.85
N SER A 108 -11.61 -3.28 5.92
CA SER A 108 -11.19 -2.98 7.30
C SER A 108 -9.66 -3.02 7.42
N LEU A 109 -9.05 -4.07 6.87
CA LEU A 109 -7.60 -4.27 6.92
C LEU A 109 -6.85 -3.30 6.01
N ALA A 110 -7.41 -3.00 4.83
CA ALA A 110 -6.89 -1.95 3.96
C ALA A 110 -6.96 -0.57 4.65
N ALA A 111 -8.06 -0.28 5.35
CA ALA A 111 -8.22 0.97 6.11
C ALA A 111 -7.22 1.06 7.28
N LEU A 112 -7.03 -0.02 8.04
CA LEU A 112 -6.02 -0.10 9.09
C LEU A 112 -4.63 0.21 8.54
N LEU A 113 -4.23 -0.51 7.49
CA LEU A 113 -2.91 -0.37 6.87
C LEU A 113 -2.63 1.05 6.36
N ILE A 114 -3.63 1.71 5.78
CA ILE A 114 -3.47 3.01 5.12
C ILE A 114 -3.68 4.17 6.09
N TYR A 115 -4.74 4.15 6.89
CA TYR A 115 -5.14 5.33 7.66
C TYR A 115 -4.58 5.31 9.08
N GLY A 116 -4.49 4.14 9.71
CA GLY A 116 -4.07 4.02 11.11
C GLY A 116 -3.24 2.77 11.41
N PRO A 117 -2.10 2.54 10.72
CA PRO A 117 -1.26 1.41 11.04
C PRO A 117 -0.63 1.59 12.42
N PRO A 118 -0.25 0.49 13.10
CA PRO A 118 0.51 0.55 14.34
C PRO A 118 1.76 1.42 14.21
N ASP A 119 2.09 2.14 15.28
CA ASP A 119 3.24 3.03 15.33
C ASP A 119 4.57 2.38 14.91
N PRO A 120 4.88 1.14 15.33
CA PRO A 120 6.09 0.45 14.86
C PRO A 120 6.14 0.30 13.34
N VAL A 121 5.01 0.01 12.70
CA VAL A 121 4.90 -0.11 11.23
C VAL A 121 5.17 1.23 10.56
N ARG A 122 4.56 2.31 11.06
CA ARG A 122 4.78 3.67 10.55
C ARG A 122 6.25 4.07 10.62
N ARG A 123 6.87 3.93 11.79
CA ARG A 123 8.29 4.27 12.00
C ARG A 123 9.21 3.42 11.13
N LYS A 124 8.85 2.15 10.89
CA LYS A 124 9.64 1.26 10.04
C LYS A 124 9.58 1.69 8.58
N LEU A 125 8.40 2.03 8.07
CA LEU A 125 8.23 2.60 6.72
C LEU A 125 9.01 3.91 6.55
N GLU A 126 8.97 4.79 7.55
CA GLU A 126 9.75 6.03 7.58
C GLU A 126 11.27 5.75 7.54
N SER A 127 11.76 4.76 8.29
CA SER A 127 13.17 4.38 8.28
C SER A 127 13.63 3.76 6.94
N TRP A 128 12.69 3.22 6.16
CA TRP A 128 12.93 2.78 4.78
C TRP A 128 12.85 3.94 3.76
N GLY A 129 12.58 5.16 4.20
CA GLY A 129 12.41 6.34 3.34
C GLY A 129 11.05 6.42 2.64
N VAL A 130 10.06 5.65 3.08
CA VAL A 130 8.71 5.64 2.49
C VAL A 130 7.85 6.71 3.15
N ALA A 131 7.95 7.95 2.65
CA ALA A 131 7.28 9.11 3.25
C ALA A 131 5.76 9.13 3.04
N ASP A 132 5.26 8.74 1.87
CA ASP A 132 3.83 8.72 1.53
C ASP A 132 3.33 7.29 1.30
N TYR A 133 3.46 6.44 2.33
CA TYR A 133 2.98 5.06 2.26
C TYR A 133 1.48 4.97 1.99
N ARG A 134 0.70 5.99 2.39
CA ARG A 134 -0.76 6.02 2.20
C ARG A 134 -1.11 6.00 0.72
N ALA A 135 -0.54 6.92 -0.06
CA ALA A 135 -0.76 6.97 -1.50
C ALA A 135 -0.17 5.75 -2.21
N ILE A 136 1.00 5.27 -1.76
CA ILE A 136 1.64 4.08 -2.35
C ILE A 136 0.75 2.85 -2.17
N PHE A 137 0.28 2.59 -0.95
CA PHE A 137 -0.50 1.40 -0.63
C PHE A 137 -1.91 1.45 -1.22
N SER A 138 -2.61 2.60 -1.18
CA SER A 138 -3.93 2.73 -1.80
C SER A 138 -3.85 2.47 -3.32
N ARG A 139 -2.85 3.05 -4.00
CA ARG A 139 -2.67 2.87 -5.44
C ARG A 139 -2.22 1.47 -5.81
N ALA A 140 -1.35 0.86 -5.00
CA ALA A 140 -0.93 -0.53 -5.18
C ALA A 140 -2.12 -1.50 -5.07
N LEU A 141 -3.01 -1.30 -4.09
CA LEU A 141 -4.23 -2.09 -3.94
C LEU A 141 -5.19 -1.88 -5.12
N ALA A 142 -5.36 -0.64 -5.60
CA ALA A 142 -6.19 -0.34 -6.76
C ALA A 142 -5.65 -0.93 -8.06
N LEU A 143 -4.34 -0.85 -8.31
CA LEU A 143 -3.73 -1.44 -9.51
C LEU A 143 -3.97 -2.95 -9.60
N ASN A 144 -3.96 -3.65 -8.47
CA ASN A 144 -4.23 -5.08 -8.41
C ASN A 144 -5.72 -5.44 -8.63
N THR A 145 -6.64 -4.47 -8.68
CA THR A 145 -8.01 -4.72 -9.16
C THR A 145 -8.15 -4.53 -10.66
N ILE A 146 -7.21 -3.83 -11.29
CA ILE A 146 -7.19 -3.56 -12.74
C ILE A 146 -6.45 -4.67 -13.49
N PHE A 147 -5.29 -5.06 -12.96
CA PHE A 147 -4.39 -5.99 -13.63
C PHE A 147 -4.38 -7.36 -12.95
N ALA A 148 -4.62 -8.43 -13.71
CA ALA A 148 -4.52 -9.80 -13.23
C ALA A 148 -3.06 -10.28 -13.11
N GLN A 149 -2.17 -9.76 -13.96
CA GLN A 149 -0.75 -10.07 -14.03
C GLN A 149 0.07 -8.77 -14.12
N PRO A 150 1.39 -8.78 -13.84
CA PRO A 150 2.22 -7.59 -14.01
C PRO A 150 2.06 -7.04 -15.43
N PRO A 151 1.65 -5.76 -15.60
CA PRO A 151 1.34 -5.23 -16.92
C PRO A 151 2.59 -5.11 -17.79
N ASP A 152 2.43 -5.45 -19.06
CA ASP A 152 3.43 -5.24 -20.10
C ASP A 152 3.54 -3.73 -20.42
N PRO A 153 4.75 -3.15 -20.51
CA PRO A 153 4.93 -1.78 -20.96
C PRO A 153 4.14 -1.40 -22.23
N GLU A 154 3.99 -2.34 -23.17
CA GLU A 154 3.35 -2.10 -24.46
C GLU A 154 1.81 -1.99 -24.37
N CYS A 155 1.21 -2.41 -23.25
CA CYS A 155 -0.25 -2.40 -23.11
C CYS A 155 -0.81 -1.06 -22.61
N PHE A 156 0.04 -0.09 -22.28
CA PHE A 156 -0.39 1.17 -21.70
C PHE A 156 -0.71 2.23 -22.74
N ALA A 157 -1.91 2.82 -22.64
CA ALA A 157 -2.17 4.11 -23.26
C ALA A 157 -1.36 5.22 -22.58
N ILE A 158 -0.82 6.16 -23.36
CA ILE A 158 -0.02 7.29 -22.85
C ILE A 158 -0.82 8.10 -21.82
N ASP A 159 -2.09 8.38 -22.08
CA ASP A 159 -2.96 9.12 -21.16
C ASP A 159 -3.17 8.39 -19.82
N PHE A 160 -3.20 7.05 -19.85
CA PHE A 160 -3.24 6.27 -18.63
C PHE A 160 -1.94 6.45 -17.84
N LEU A 161 -0.76 6.33 -18.48
CA LEU A 161 0.53 6.51 -17.80
C LEU A 161 0.66 7.90 -17.15
N ARG A 162 0.14 8.94 -17.81
CA ARG A 162 0.15 10.32 -17.29
C ARG A 162 -0.74 10.49 -16.05
N HIS A 163 -1.80 9.70 -15.93
CA HIS A 163 -2.86 9.94 -14.95
C HIS A 163 -3.22 8.72 -14.08
N TYR A 164 -2.44 7.63 -14.14
CA TYR A 164 -2.74 6.36 -13.47
C TYR A 164 -3.05 6.55 -11.98
N TYR A 165 -2.34 7.45 -11.30
CA TYR A 165 -2.54 7.75 -9.89
C TYR A 165 -3.96 8.24 -9.58
N ARG A 166 -4.57 9.09 -10.44
CA ARG A 166 -5.94 9.57 -10.25
C ARG A 166 -6.95 8.44 -10.39
N TYR A 167 -6.76 7.59 -11.41
CA TYR A 167 -7.60 6.41 -11.60
C TYR A 167 -7.51 5.48 -10.40
N CYS A 168 -6.30 5.23 -9.91
CA CYS A 168 -6.06 4.37 -8.76
C CYS A 168 -6.66 4.93 -7.47
N ASP A 169 -6.50 6.23 -7.22
CA ASP A 169 -7.06 6.91 -6.05
C ASP A 169 -8.60 6.79 -6.05
N HIS A 170 -9.25 6.98 -7.20
CA HIS A 170 -10.69 6.80 -7.34
C HIS A 170 -11.14 5.34 -7.21
N ILE A 171 -10.44 4.39 -7.83
CA ILE A 171 -10.77 2.96 -7.73
C ILE A 171 -10.68 2.48 -6.28
N PHE A 172 -9.64 2.90 -5.56
CA PHE A 172 -9.50 2.58 -4.14
C PHE A 172 -10.65 3.16 -3.31
N ALA A 173 -10.97 4.44 -3.52
CA ALA A 173 -12.08 5.09 -2.82
C ALA A 173 -13.42 4.38 -3.09
N CYS A 174 -13.70 4.03 -4.35
CA CYS A 174 -14.88 3.24 -4.71
C CYS A 174 -14.88 1.88 -4.01
N ARG A 175 -13.75 1.15 -4.01
CA ARG A 175 -13.62 -0.17 -3.34
C ARG A 175 -13.96 -0.09 -1.86
N GLN A 176 -13.49 0.95 -1.16
CA GLN A 176 -13.80 1.18 0.25
C GLN A 176 -15.29 1.52 0.48
N GLN A 177 -16.01 1.99 -0.53
CA GLN A 177 -17.43 2.37 -0.39
C GLN A 177 -18.41 1.30 -0.90
N MET A 178 -17.94 0.24 -1.57
CA MET A 178 -18.84 -0.75 -2.20
C MET A 178 -19.66 -1.56 -1.19
N ILE A 179 -19.06 -1.91 -0.06
CA ILE A 179 -19.66 -2.81 0.93
C ILE A 179 -19.36 -2.26 2.33
N PRO A 180 -20.36 -2.13 3.22
CA PRO A 180 -20.12 -1.78 4.61
C PRO A 180 -19.18 -2.78 5.30
N PHE A 181 -18.25 -2.25 6.09
CA PHE A 181 -17.29 -3.02 6.86
C PHE A 181 -17.07 -2.36 8.22
N THR A 182 -16.64 -3.13 9.21
CA THR A 182 -16.29 -2.62 10.52
C THR A 182 -14.89 -2.01 10.49
N GLU A 183 -14.79 -0.74 10.88
CA GLU A 183 -13.49 -0.09 11.01
C GLU A 183 -12.71 -0.70 12.19
N ILE A 184 -11.44 -0.99 11.96
CA ILE A 184 -10.51 -1.52 12.96
C ILE A 184 -9.31 -0.57 13.06
N THR A 185 -8.72 -0.47 14.24
CA THR A 185 -7.65 0.49 14.51
C THR A 185 -6.49 -0.17 15.25
N SER A 186 -5.35 0.52 15.29
CA SER A 186 -4.18 0.11 16.07
C SER A 186 -4.40 0.07 17.58
N ALA A 187 -5.58 0.47 18.09
CA ALA A 187 -5.94 0.29 19.48
C ALA A 187 -6.18 -1.20 19.83
N ASN A 188 -6.71 -1.96 18.86
CA ASN A 188 -7.10 -3.36 19.04
C ASN A 188 -6.38 -4.32 18.10
N PHE A 189 -5.76 -3.85 17.02
CA PHE A 189 -5.07 -4.71 16.05
C PHE A 189 -3.63 -4.23 15.85
N ASP A 190 -2.67 -5.08 16.19
CA ASP A 190 -1.26 -4.85 15.98
C ASP A 190 -0.71 -5.80 14.92
N PHE A 191 0.39 -5.41 14.28
CA PHE A 191 1.16 -6.25 13.37
C PHE A 191 2.53 -5.64 13.13
N GLU A 192 3.47 -6.49 12.73
CA GLU A 192 4.79 -6.06 12.31
C GLU A 192 4.91 -6.03 10.79
N ILE A 193 5.84 -5.21 10.29
CA ILE A 193 6.18 -5.15 8.86
C ILE A 193 7.63 -5.56 8.67
N TYR A 194 7.94 -6.31 7.61
CA TYR A 194 9.28 -6.80 7.32
C TYR A 194 9.60 -6.71 5.83
N ALA A 195 10.87 -6.44 5.51
CA ALA A 195 11.38 -6.79 4.19
C ALA A 195 11.59 -8.32 4.12
N SER A 196 11.36 -8.94 2.97
CA SER A 196 11.45 -10.41 2.84
C SER A 196 12.79 -11.00 3.33
N GLY A 197 13.92 -10.36 3.03
CA GLY A 197 15.24 -10.78 3.52
C GLY A 197 15.47 -10.53 5.02
N GLU A 198 14.77 -9.56 5.62
CA GLU A 198 14.76 -9.35 7.07
C GLU A 198 13.99 -10.48 7.77
N TYR A 199 12.81 -10.80 7.23
CA TYR A 199 11.96 -11.87 7.75
C TYR A 199 12.63 -13.25 7.67
N ALA A 200 13.30 -13.57 6.55
CA ALA A 200 14.05 -14.81 6.40
C ALA A 200 15.13 -14.98 7.48
N ARG A 201 15.94 -13.94 7.72
CA ARG A 201 16.97 -13.96 8.78
C ARG A 201 16.39 -14.09 10.19
N MET A 202 15.20 -13.56 10.42
CA MET A 202 14.52 -13.72 11.71
C MET A 202 14.10 -15.18 11.93
N LEU A 203 13.54 -15.83 10.90
CA LEU A 203 13.16 -17.24 10.96
C LEU A 203 14.38 -18.15 11.15
N GLU A 204 15.46 -17.92 10.41
CA GLU A 204 16.72 -18.67 10.56
C GLU A 204 17.22 -18.65 12.02
N LYS A 205 17.24 -17.47 12.65
CA LYS A 205 17.64 -17.32 14.06
C LYS A 205 16.70 -17.99 15.05
N SER A 206 15.41 -18.15 14.70
CA SER A 206 14.45 -18.84 15.56
C SER A 206 14.68 -20.34 15.56
N TRP A 207 15.04 -20.92 14.41
CA TRP A 207 15.36 -22.34 14.28
C TRP A 207 16.70 -22.71 14.92
N GLU A 208 17.65 -21.79 15.02
CA GLU A 208 18.90 -22.00 15.75
C GLU A 208 18.71 -22.08 17.28
N ARG A 209 17.56 -21.66 17.80
CA ARG A 209 17.24 -21.62 19.23
C ARG A 209 16.34 -22.79 19.69
N GLU A 210 15.85 -23.58 18.76
CA GLU A 210 15.13 -24.85 19.01
C GLU A 210 16.09 -26.04 18.97
#